data_AF-A0A4R1QAA8-F1
#
_entry.id   AF-A0A4R1QAA8-F1
#
_cell.length_a   1.000
_cell.length_b   1.000
_cell.length_c   1.000
_cell.angle_alpha   90.00
_cell.angle_beta   90.00
_cell.angle_gamma   90.00
#
_symmetry.space_group_name_H-M   'P 1'
#
loop_
_entity.id
_entity.type
_entity.pdbx_description
1 polymer ?
#
loop_
_entity_poly.entity_id
_entity_poly.type
_entity_poly.pdbx_seq_one_letter_code
_entity_poly.pdbx_strand_id
1 'polypeptide(L)'
;MNQLDYLKKFPPIDYFSSNRTVFAAFVNCLDSKDTCDLLMEIFQDHVKRRIVLRKICQDISIDLKPHHERLLSILESQSESMPYQEKVKRASALLYIFDVLPKGHKERLVEHYIFYKSASIREKVYQKLSKEWDNRYISLIEQTWNKWYDNRCAMLIITNFKIEQVLERIDELLQVLDDFQYQKLFKRIALEAPERLEEMKQYDEIAFVYAMTKIGRSISEEEAWLIFKKSIGDSQRRDLLIWCYGQMRLWAVLLNIHAQYETLVMQEFKIQDNGQNDDNFYVS
;
A
#
# COMPACT_ATOMS: atom_id res chain seq x y z
N MET A 1 -13.44 -41.41 13.00
CA MET A 1 -12.74 -40.21 13.49
C MET A 1 -13.49 -39.00 12.97
N ASN A 2 -13.88 -38.06 13.83
CA ASN A 2 -14.54 -36.82 13.40
C ASN A 2 -13.61 -36.04 12.46
N GLN A 3 -14.14 -35.49 11.35
CA GLN A 3 -13.36 -34.73 10.37
C GLN A 3 -12.62 -33.54 11.03
N LEU A 4 -13.28 -32.88 11.99
CA LEU A 4 -12.68 -31.78 12.76
C LEU A 4 -11.49 -32.26 13.61
N ASP A 5 -11.65 -33.38 14.32
CA ASP A 5 -10.58 -33.92 15.18
C ASP A 5 -9.34 -34.31 14.38
N TYR A 6 -9.55 -34.80 13.16
CA TYR A 6 -8.46 -35.07 12.23
C TYR A 6 -7.72 -33.79 11.83
N LEU A 7 -8.45 -32.74 11.44
CA LEU A 7 -7.85 -31.49 10.97
C LEU A 7 -7.16 -30.69 12.07
N LYS A 8 -7.67 -30.76 13.31
CA LYS A 8 -7.01 -30.18 14.50
C LYS A 8 -5.62 -30.79 14.72
N LYS A 9 -5.47 -32.09 14.48
CA LYS A 9 -4.23 -32.84 14.65
C LYS A 9 -3.41 -32.94 13.36
N PHE A 10 -3.83 -32.23 12.30
CA PHE A 10 -3.13 -32.28 11.03
C PHE A 10 -1.68 -31.81 11.21
N PRO A 11 -0.68 -32.46 10.57
CA PRO A 11 0.72 -32.09 10.71
C PRO A 11 0.97 -30.59 10.46
N PRO A 12 2.07 -30.03 10.99
CA PRO A 12 2.49 -28.67 10.65
C PRO A 12 2.58 -28.48 9.13
N ILE A 13 2.20 -27.30 8.67
CA ILE A 13 2.16 -26.93 7.26
C ILE A 13 3.01 -25.68 7.07
N ASP A 14 3.96 -25.73 6.16
CA ASP A 14 4.66 -24.55 5.65
C ASP A 14 4.11 -24.13 4.27
N TYR A 15 4.58 -22.99 3.76
CA TYR A 15 4.10 -22.42 2.51
C TYR A 15 4.36 -23.28 1.26
N PHE A 16 5.36 -24.17 1.31
CA PHE A 16 5.89 -24.92 0.18
C PHE A 16 5.56 -26.43 0.24
N SER A 17 5.02 -26.90 1.36
CA SER A 17 4.70 -28.31 1.58
C SER A 17 3.49 -28.78 0.77
N SER A 18 3.57 -30.02 0.25
CA SER A 18 2.42 -30.74 -0.34
C SER A 18 1.26 -30.90 0.67
N ASN A 19 1.59 -30.99 1.96
CA ASN A 19 0.65 -31.01 3.08
C ASN A 19 -0.30 -29.80 3.08
N ARG A 20 0.12 -28.65 2.56
CA ARG A 20 -0.73 -27.45 2.42
C ARG A 20 -1.91 -27.69 1.49
N THR A 21 -1.64 -28.30 0.33
CA THR A 21 -2.67 -28.61 -0.66
C THR A 21 -3.61 -29.69 -0.14
N VAL A 22 -3.05 -30.72 0.52
CA VAL A 22 -3.84 -31.79 1.14
C VAL A 22 -4.76 -31.25 2.24
N PHE A 23 -4.25 -30.39 3.14
CA PHE A 23 -5.06 -29.75 4.16
C PHE A 23 -6.17 -28.88 3.57
N ALA A 24 -5.86 -28.07 2.55
CA ALA A 24 -6.87 -27.26 1.87
C ALA A 24 -7.96 -28.12 1.22
N ALA A 25 -7.60 -29.26 0.63
CA ALA A 25 -8.56 -30.20 0.08
C ALA A 25 -9.49 -30.76 1.17
N PHE A 26 -8.95 -31.16 2.32
CA PHE A 26 -9.77 -31.61 3.44
C PHE A 26 -10.67 -30.51 4.01
N VAL A 27 -10.18 -29.27 4.13
CA VAL A 27 -10.98 -28.12 4.56
C VAL A 27 -12.14 -27.87 3.60
N ASN A 28 -11.94 -28.04 2.28
CA ASN A 28 -13.01 -27.89 1.30
C ASN A 28 -14.10 -28.96 1.40
N CYS A 29 -13.83 -30.11 2.03
CA CYS A 29 -14.82 -31.14 2.29
C CYS A 29 -15.69 -30.86 3.51
N LEU A 30 -15.34 -29.86 4.33
CA LEU A 30 -16.15 -29.48 5.49
C LEU A 30 -17.39 -28.68 5.07
N ASP A 31 -18.46 -28.85 5.83
CA ASP A 31 -19.58 -27.91 5.77
C ASP A 31 -19.18 -26.54 6.37
N SER A 32 -20.01 -25.53 6.12
CA SER A 32 -19.69 -24.15 6.51
C SER A 32 -19.66 -23.95 8.04
N LYS A 33 -20.41 -24.75 8.80
CA LYS A 33 -20.42 -24.69 10.26
C LYS A 33 -19.12 -25.26 10.83
N ASP A 34 -18.75 -26.46 10.40
CA ASP A 34 -17.51 -27.12 10.82
C ASP A 34 -16.28 -26.30 10.39
N THR A 35 -16.34 -25.65 9.23
CA THR A 35 -15.27 -24.73 8.79
C THR A 35 -15.08 -23.57 9.79
N CYS A 36 -16.17 -22.99 10.30
CA CYS A 36 -16.10 -21.93 11.32
C CYS A 36 -15.56 -22.44 12.66
N ASP A 37 -16.02 -23.62 13.10
CA ASP A 37 -15.57 -24.23 14.35
C ASP A 37 -14.07 -24.58 14.28
N LEU A 38 -13.60 -25.09 13.13
CA LEU A 38 -12.19 -25.36 12.88
C LEU A 38 -11.33 -24.09 13.00
N LEU A 39 -11.77 -22.96 12.45
CA LEU A 39 -11.02 -21.70 12.50
C LEU A 39 -10.67 -21.30 13.93
N MET A 40 -11.62 -21.44 14.86
CA MET A 40 -11.45 -21.05 16.26
C MET A 40 -10.38 -21.89 16.97
N GLU A 41 -10.30 -23.16 16.60
CA GLU A 41 -9.42 -24.16 17.22
C GLU A 41 -7.97 -24.02 16.73
N ILE A 42 -7.80 -23.62 15.47
CA ILE A 42 -6.47 -23.47 14.86
C ILE A 42 -6.07 -22.00 14.68
N PHE A 43 -6.75 -21.08 15.36
CA PHE A 43 -6.64 -19.64 15.12
C PHE A 43 -5.20 -19.11 15.24
N GLN A 44 -4.37 -19.78 16.04
CA GLN A 44 -2.97 -19.41 16.25
C GLN A 44 -2.05 -19.75 15.06
N ASP A 45 -2.39 -20.75 14.26
CA ASP A 45 -1.60 -21.15 13.09
C ASP A 45 -1.91 -20.24 11.90
N HIS A 46 -0.96 -19.38 11.54
CA HIS A 46 -1.14 -18.41 10.45
C HIS A 46 -1.46 -19.08 9.10
N VAL A 47 -0.78 -20.18 8.77
CA VAL A 47 -0.90 -20.83 7.45
C VAL A 47 -2.25 -21.52 7.36
N LYS A 48 -2.62 -22.32 8.36
CA LYS A 48 -3.91 -23.00 8.40
C LYS A 48 -5.07 -22.00 8.51
N ARG A 49 -4.95 -20.95 9.33
CA ARG A 49 -5.95 -19.88 9.44
C ARG A 49 -6.28 -19.27 8.09
N ARG A 50 -5.28 -18.95 7.26
CA ARG A 50 -5.50 -18.37 5.93
C ARG A 50 -6.24 -19.32 4.98
N ILE A 51 -5.99 -20.62 5.07
CA ILE A 51 -6.67 -21.64 4.26
C ILE A 51 -8.15 -21.73 4.67
N VAL A 52 -8.42 -21.84 5.98
CA VAL A 52 -9.78 -21.92 6.50
C VAL A 52 -10.57 -20.63 6.20
N LEU A 53 -9.98 -19.45 6.40
CA LEU A 53 -10.61 -18.18 6.06
C LEU A 53 -10.97 -18.09 4.58
N ARG A 54 -10.17 -18.66 3.67
CA ARG A 54 -10.52 -18.69 2.23
C ARG A 54 -11.78 -19.49 1.97
N LYS A 55 -11.93 -20.66 2.60
CA LYS A 55 -13.16 -21.47 2.49
C LYS A 55 -14.36 -20.72 3.07
N ILE A 56 -14.18 -20.06 4.22
CA ILE A 56 -15.22 -19.19 4.82
C ILE A 56 -15.63 -18.07 3.85
N CYS A 57 -14.68 -17.43 3.16
CA CYS A 57 -15.03 -16.43 2.14
C CYS A 57 -15.91 -17.02 1.03
N GLN A 58 -15.58 -18.23 0.55
CA GLN A 58 -16.37 -18.92 -0.47
C GLN A 58 -17.78 -19.23 0.03
N ASP A 59 -17.90 -19.73 1.27
CA ASP A 59 -19.19 -20.05 1.89
C ASP A 59 -20.06 -18.80 2.06
N ILE A 60 -19.50 -17.70 2.57
CA ILE A 60 -20.20 -16.42 2.72
C ILE A 60 -20.62 -15.84 1.36
N SER A 61 -19.78 -15.99 0.33
CA SER A 61 -20.12 -15.51 -1.03
C SER A 61 -21.31 -16.24 -1.63
N ILE A 62 -21.58 -17.48 -1.21
CA ILE A 62 -22.75 -18.24 -1.61
C ILE A 62 -23.95 -17.84 -0.74
N ASP A 63 -23.80 -17.90 0.58
CA ASP A 63 -24.86 -17.58 1.53
C ASP A 63 -24.31 -17.25 2.93
N LEU A 64 -24.73 -16.11 3.48
CA LEU A 64 -24.36 -15.69 4.82
C LEU A 64 -25.29 -16.32 5.87
N LYS A 65 -24.81 -17.38 6.52
CA LYS A 65 -25.57 -18.16 7.50
C LYS A 65 -25.35 -17.71 8.95
N PRO A 66 -26.23 -18.09 9.90
CA PRO A 66 -26.13 -17.70 11.31
C PRO A 66 -24.82 -18.06 12.01
N HIS A 67 -24.14 -19.15 11.62
CA HIS A 67 -22.84 -19.50 12.19
C HIS A 67 -21.71 -18.61 11.67
N HIS A 68 -21.80 -18.07 10.45
CA HIS A 68 -20.89 -17.03 9.98
C HIS A 68 -21.07 -15.76 10.82
N GLU A 69 -22.32 -15.32 11.04
CA GLU A 69 -22.62 -14.17 11.90
C GLU A 69 -22.12 -14.35 13.34
N ARG A 70 -22.26 -15.56 13.89
CA ARG A 70 -21.67 -15.90 15.19
C ARG A 70 -20.14 -15.81 15.17
N LEU A 71 -19.49 -16.32 14.13
CA LEU A 71 -18.04 -16.21 13.98
C LEU A 71 -17.59 -14.74 13.89
N LEU A 72 -18.28 -13.93 13.09
CA LEU A 72 -18.02 -12.49 12.98
C LEU A 72 -18.09 -11.83 14.35
N SER A 73 -19.17 -12.08 15.08
CA SER A 73 -19.37 -11.54 16.44
C SER A 73 -18.24 -11.95 17.39
N ILE A 74 -17.78 -13.21 17.32
CA ILE A 74 -16.65 -13.69 18.13
C ILE A 74 -15.34 -12.98 17.75
N LEU A 75 -15.05 -12.82 16.45
CA LEU A 75 -13.85 -12.13 15.99
C LEU A 75 -13.88 -10.63 16.34
N GLU A 76 -15.06 -9.99 16.27
CA GLU A 76 -15.28 -8.59 16.63
C GLU A 76 -15.20 -8.37 18.14
N SER A 77 -15.62 -9.35 18.95
CA SER A 77 -15.50 -9.27 20.40
C SER A 77 -14.03 -9.13 20.81
N GLN A 78 -13.69 -7.99 21.42
CA GLN A 78 -12.39 -7.73 22.01
C GLN A 78 -12.60 -7.43 23.49
N SER A 79 -12.06 -8.27 24.38
CA SER A 79 -11.97 -7.91 25.80
C SER A 79 -10.81 -6.94 26.01
N GLU A 80 -10.95 -6.06 27.01
CA GLU A 80 -9.85 -5.15 27.39
C GLU A 80 -8.58 -5.93 27.74
N SER A 81 -8.74 -7.05 28.45
CA SER A 81 -7.68 -7.98 28.87
C SER A 81 -7.01 -8.78 27.75
N MET A 82 -7.54 -8.76 26.52
CA MET A 82 -6.97 -9.55 25.43
C MET A 82 -5.59 -9.01 25.00
N PRO A 83 -4.59 -9.87 24.81
CA PRO A 83 -3.28 -9.45 24.31
C PRO A 83 -3.40 -8.70 22.97
N TYR A 84 -2.60 -7.65 22.80
CA TYR A 84 -2.64 -6.82 21.59
C TYR A 84 -2.45 -7.64 20.31
N GLN A 85 -1.53 -8.62 20.31
CA GLN A 85 -1.29 -9.49 19.17
C GLN A 85 -2.52 -10.32 18.79
N GLU A 86 -3.31 -10.78 19.76
CA GLU A 86 -4.56 -11.49 19.50
C GLU A 86 -5.61 -10.58 18.88
N LYS A 87 -5.73 -9.34 19.37
CA LYS A 87 -6.64 -8.35 18.78
C LYS A 87 -6.27 -8.05 17.31
N VAL A 88 -4.97 -7.92 17.01
CA VAL A 88 -4.47 -7.72 15.63
C VAL A 88 -4.73 -8.94 14.74
N LYS A 89 -4.59 -10.18 15.25
CA LYS A 89 -4.92 -11.41 14.50
C LYS A 89 -6.40 -11.46 14.14
N ARG A 90 -7.29 -11.14 15.09
CA ARG A 90 -8.75 -11.06 14.86
C ARG A 90 -9.13 -9.99 13.86
N ALA A 91 -8.61 -8.77 14.03
CA ALA A 91 -8.80 -7.69 13.07
C ALA A 91 -8.32 -8.08 11.67
N SER A 92 -7.17 -8.75 11.57
CA SER A 92 -6.65 -9.26 10.30
C SER A 92 -7.54 -10.33 9.67
N ALA A 93 -8.18 -11.19 10.47
CA ALA A 93 -9.13 -12.20 9.98
C ALA A 93 -10.42 -11.54 9.46
N LEU A 94 -10.97 -10.55 10.18
CA LEU A 94 -12.12 -9.78 9.73
C LEU A 94 -11.83 -9.01 8.43
N LEU A 95 -10.68 -8.36 8.34
CA LEU A 95 -10.28 -7.65 7.12
C LEU A 95 -9.93 -8.58 5.95
N TYR A 96 -9.67 -9.87 6.23
CA TYR A 96 -9.49 -10.88 5.19
C TYR A 96 -10.83 -11.23 4.53
N ILE A 97 -11.88 -11.43 5.33
CA ILE A 97 -13.23 -11.77 4.85
C ILE A 97 -14.02 -10.55 4.37
N PHE A 98 -13.54 -9.34 4.62
CA PHE A 98 -14.20 -8.07 4.29
C PHE A 98 -14.87 -8.03 2.91
N ASP A 99 -14.19 -8.48 1.86
CA ASP A 99 -14.65 -8.30 0.48
C ASP A 99 -15.97 -9.02 0.18
N VAL A 100 -16.26 -10.09 0.92
CA VAL A 100 -17.47 -10.93 0.74
C VAL A 100 -18.60 -10.56 1.70
N LEU A 101 -18.39 -9.61 2.61
CA LEU A 101 -19.39 -9.23 3.60
C LEU A 101 -20.46 -8.28 3.01
N PRO A 102 -21.69 -8.32 3.54
CA PRO A 102 -22.70 -7.31 3.22
C PRO A 102 -22.25 -5.90 3.56
N LYS A 103 -22.81 -4.90 2.86
CA LYS A 103 -22.45 -3.48 3.00
C LYS A 103 -22.45 -2.98 4.45
N GLY A 104 -23.47 -3.32 5.25
CA GLY A 104 -23.54 -2.88 6.65
C GLY A 104 -22.41 -3.42 7.53
N HIS A 105 -21.95 -4.65 7.27
CA HIS A 105 -20.78 -5.22 7.96
C HIS A 105 -19.49 -4.51 7.52
N LYS A 106 -19.32 -4.29 6.21
CA LYS A 106 -18.17 -3.55 5.67
C LYS A 106 -18.05 -2.15 6.30
N GLU A 107 -19.15 -1.41 6.36
CA GLU A 107 -19.20 -0.06 6.94
C GLU A 107 -18.74 -0.05 8.40
N ARG A 108 -19.31 -0.94 9.24
CA ARG A 108 -18.90 -1.05 10.66
C ARG A 108 -17.43 -1.39 10.83
N LEU A 109 -16.91 -2.32 10.02
CA LEU A 109 -15.50 -2.70 10.08
C LEU A 109 -14.58 -1.54 9.69
N VAL A 110 -14.94 -0.75 8.68
CA VAL A 110 -14.19 0.47 8.32
C VAL A 110 -14.19 1.45 9.48
N GLU A 111 -15.38 1.83 9.98
CA GLU A 111 -15.53 2.81 11.06
C GLU A 111 -14.75 2.43 12.31
N HIS A 112 -14.73 1.14 12.65
CA HIS A 112 -13.99 0.65 13.80
C HIS A 112 -12.47 0.58 13.55
N TYR A 113 -12.03 -0.02 12.44
CA TYR A 113 -10.61 -0.34 12.24
C TYR A 113 -9.79 0.78 11.61
N ILE A 114 -10.42 1.83 11.05
CA ILE A 114 -9.68 2.96 10.50
C ILE A 114 -8.93 3.76 11.57
N PHE A 115 -9.44 3.79 12.81
CA PHE A 115 -8.78 4.43 13.95
C PHE A 115 -7.93 3.48 14.80
N TYR A 116 -7.75 2.23 14.35
CA TYR A 116 -7.07 1.21 15.14
C TYR A 116 -5.61 1.58 15.39
N LYS A 117 -5.08 1.24 16.58
CA LYS A 117 -3.70 1.61 16.97
C LYS A 117 -2.63 1.02 16.03
N SER A 118 -2.91 -0.13 15.42
CA SER A 118 -1.98 -0.82 14.52
C SER A 118 -1.98 -0.19 13.11
N ALA A 119 -0.83 0.36 12.69
CA ALA A 119 -0.65 0.89 11.34
C ALA A 119 -0.94 -0.16 10.25
N SER A 120 -0.55 -1.42 10.46
CA SER A 120 -0.80 -2.49 9.48
C SER A 120 -2.28 -2.88 9.35
N ILE A 121 -3.09 -2.66 10.39
CA ILE A 121 -4.55 -2.83 10.32
C ILE A 121 -5.18 -1.66 9.57
N ARG A 122 -4.79 -0.42 9.89
CA ARG A 122 -5.25 0.77 9.16
C ARG A 122 -4.89 0.68 7.68
N GLU A 123 -3.67 0.24 7.36
CA GLU A 123 -3.23 0.05 5.98
C GLU A 123 -4.15 -0.90 5.21
N LYS A 124 -4.53 -2.03 5.82
CA LYS A 124 -5.50 -2.95 5.20
C LYS A 124 -6.85 -2.29 4.98
N VAL A 125 -7.34 -1.49 5.92
CA VAL A 125 -8.59 -0.71 5.76
C VAL A 125 -8.46 0.26 4.58
N TYR A 126 -7.37 1.01 4.49
CA TYR A 126 -7.14 1.94 3.37
C TYR A 126 -7.09 1.21 2.03
N GLN A 127 -6.48 0.03 1.96
CA GLN A 127 -6.46 -0.81 0.76
C GLN A 127 -7.87 -1.29 0.35
N LYS A 128 -8.78 -1.49 1.31
CA LYS A 128 -10.19 -1.79 1.01
C LYS A 128 -10.88 -0.55 0.46
N LEU A 129 -10.74 0.58 1.14
CA LEU A 129 -11.32 1.86 0.71
C LEU A 129 -10.80 2.33 -0.67
N SER A 130 -9.54 2.03 -1.02
CA SER A 130 -9.01 2.38 -2.35
C SER A 130 -9.64 1.60 -3.49
N LYS A 131 -10.25 0.43 -3.21
CA LYS A 131 -10.92 -0.40 -4.21
C LYS A 131 -12.41 -0.08 -4.32
N GLU A 132 -13.04 0.21 -3.18
CA GLU A 132 -14.47 0.50 -3.06
C GLU A 132 -14.67 1.88 -2.43
N TRP A 133 -14.21 2.94 -3.11
CA TRP A 133 -14.29 4.29 -2.58
C TRP A 133 -15.73 4.82 -2.52
N ASP A 134 -16.05 5.51 -1.43
CA ASP A 134 -17.32 6.21 -1.23
C ASP A 134 -17.04 7.53 -0.51
N ASN A 135 -17.60 8.63 -1.02
CA ASN A 135 -17.38 9.98 -0.47
C ASN A 135 -17.85 10.13 0.98
N ARG A 136 -18.71 9.23 1.48
CA ARG A 136 -19.09 9.20 2.90
C ARG A 136 -17.88 8.99 3.83
N TYR A 137 -16.78 8.42 3.34
CA TYR A 137 -15.57 8.19 4.13
C TYR A 137 -14.60 9.38 4.18
N ILE A 138 -14.88 10.49 3.49
CA ILE A 138 -13.99 11.68 3.47
C ILE A 138 -13.69 12.15 4.90
N SER A 139 -14.72 12.37 5.72
CA SER A 139 -14.55 12.87 7.10
C SER A 139 -13.80 11.88 8.00
N LEU A 140 -13.97 10.58 7.79
CA LEU A 140 -13.24 9.53 8.49
C LEU A 140 -11.76 9.54 8.12
N ILE A 141 -11.45 9.73 6.84
CA ILE A 141 -10.07 9.84 6.35
C ILE A 141 -9.40 11.11 6.88
N GLU A 142 -10.09 12.25 6.91
CA GLU A 142 -9.55 13.49 7.49
C GLU A 142 -9.20 13.33 8.97
N GLN A 143 -10.10 12.76 9.76
CA GLN A 143 -9.85 12.51 11.18
C GLN A 143 -8.68 11.55 11.39
N THR A 144 -8.57 10.54 10.54
CA THR A 144 -7.50 9.53 10.65
C THR A 144 -6.16 10.12 10.21
N TRP A 145 -6.15 10.95 9.17
CA TRP A 145 -4.97 11.71 8.73
C TRP A 145 -4.41 12.58 9.84
N ASN A 146 -5.26 13.44 10.43
CA ASN A 146 -4.89 14.34 11.52
C ASN A 146 -4.34 13.62 12.76
N LYS A 147 -4.64 12.32 12.90
CA LYS A 147 -4.21 11.52 14.05
C LYS A 147 -2.92 10.74 13.79
N TRP A 148 -2.74 10.21 12.57
CA TRP A 148 -1.71 9.19 12.31
C TRP A 148 -0.71 9.54 11.21
N TYR A 149 -1.04 10.45 10.30
CA TYR A 149 -0.18 10.81 9.17
C TYR A 149 0.32 9.60 8.35
N ASP A 150 -0.53 8.58 8.19
CA ASP A 150 -0.13 7.37 7.46
C ASP A 150 0.05 7.66 5.96
N ASN A 151 1.17 7.23 5.39
CA ASN A 151 1.47 7.29 3.96
C ASN A 151 0.31 6.81 3.06
N ARG A 152 -0.31 5.67 3.40
CA ARG A 152 -1.40 5.09 2.62
C ARG A 152 -2.72 5.88 2.77
N CYS A 153 -2.89 6.62 3.87
CA CYS A 153 -3.99 7.56 4.06
C CYS A 153 -3.80 8.79 3.17
N ALA A 154 -2.58 9.33 3.09
CA ALA A 154 -2.23 10.39 2.14
C ALA A 154 -2.60 9.99 0.70
N MET A 155 -2.36 8.74 0.31
CA MET A 155 -2.75 8.27 -1.02
C MET A 155 -4.27 8.23 -1.26
N LEU A 156 -5.09 8.01 -0.24
CA LEU A 156 -6.54 8.14 -0.36
C LEU A 156 -6.96 9.59 -0.54
N ILE A 157 -6.33 10.52 0.20
CA ILE A 157 -6.55 11.96 0.04
C ILE A 157 -6.18 12.39 -1.39
N ILE A 158 -4.96 12.09 -1.83
CA ILE A 158 -4.44 12.44 -3.15
C ILE A 158 -5.28 11.86 -4.28
N THR A 159 -5.90 10.69 -4.09
CA THR A 159 -6.68 10.06 -5.17
C THR A 159 -8.13 10.52 -5.21
N ASN A 160 -8.74 10.82 -4.05
CA ASN A 160 -10.20 10.91 -3.96
C ASN A 160 -10.75 12.26 -3.46
N PHE A 161 -9.93 13.10 -2.83
CA PHE A 161 -10.39 14.39 -2.33
C PHE A 161 -10.45 15.40 -3.46
N LYS A 162 -11.14 16.53 -3.29
CA LYS A 162 -11.07 17.63 -4.26
C LYS A 162 -9.66 18.20 -4.34
N ILE A 163 -9.25 18.69 -5.51
CA ILE A 163 -7.88 19.18 -5.72
C ILE A 163 -7.55 20.35 -4.77
N GLU A 164 -8.51 21.22 -4.46
CA GLU A 164 -8.31 22.34 -3.55
C GLU A 164 -7.93 21.85 -2.14
N GLN A 165 -8.60 20.79 -1.66
CA GLN A 165 -8.32 20.18 -0.36
C GLN A 165 -6.94 19.50 -0.33
N VAL A 166 -6.50 18.95 -1.47
CA VAL A 166 -5.15 18.38 -1.60
C VAL A 166 -4.10 19.49 -1.55
N LEU A 167 -4.31 20.58 -2.28
CA LEU A 167 -3.40 21.72 -2.32
C LEU A 167 -3.25 22.42 -0.96
N GLU A 168 -4.33 22.53 -0.20
CA GLU A 168 -4.31 23.07 1.18
C GLU A 168 -3.36 22.30 2.12
N ARG A 169 -3.10 21.02 1.83
CA ARG A 169 -2.34 20.11 2.69
C ARG A 169 -1.03 19.67 2.05
N ILE A 170 -0.58 20.37 1.01
CA ILE A 170 0.50 19.87 0.16
C ILE A 170 1.79 19.63 0.93
N ASP A 171 2.19 20.55 1.79
CA ASP A 171 3.42 20.42 2.60
C ASP A 171 3.35 19.21 3.54
N GLU A 172 2.19 18.94 4.15
CA GLU A 172 2.01 17.79 5.04
C GLU A 172 2.02 16.46 4.26
N LEU A 173 1.42 16.45 3.06
CA LEU A 173 1.42 15.26 2.21
C LEU A 173 2.85 14.92 1.80
N LEU A 174 3.61 15.89 1.29
CA LEU A 174 4.98 15.68 0.80
C LEU A 174 5.92 15.09 1.87
N GLN A 175 5.70 15.38 3.15
CA GLN A 175 6.49 14.83 4.26
C GLN A 175 6.35 13.31 4.42
N VAL A 176 5.27 12.71 3.93
CA VAL A 176 5.00 11.26 4.13
C VAL A 176 5.08 10.46 2.84
N LEU A 177 5.11 11.10 1.66
CA LEU A 177 5.09 10.41 0.38
C LEU A 177 6.45 9.80 0.02
N ASP A 178 6.39 8.69 -0.72
CA ASP A 178 7.54 8.12 -1.43
C ASP A 178 7.62 8.62 -2.88
N ASP A 179 8.75 8.43 -3.57
CA ASP A 179 9.00 8.93 -4.93
C ASP A 179 7.90 8.57 -5.95
N PHE A 180 7.33 7.37 -5.86
CA PHE A 180 6.26 6.95 -6.77
C PHE A 180 4.97 7.72 -6.51
N GLN A 181 4.70 8.04 -5.24
CA GLN A 181 3.54 8.80 -4.84
C GLN A 181 3.67 10.28 -5.15
N TYR A 182 4.87 10.86 -5.07
CA TYR A 182 5.17 12.20 -5.60
C TYR A 182 4.69 12.33 -7.05
N GLN A 183 5.07 11.38 -7.91
CA GLN A 183 4.66 11.39 -9.31
C GLN A 183 3.14 11.38 -9.48
N LYS A 184 2.42 10.67 -8.61
CA LYS A 184 0.95 10.61 -8.67
C LYS A 184 0.31 11.93 -8.23
N LEU A 185 0.81 12.56 -7.16
CA LEU A 185 0.37 13.87 -6.72
C LEU A 185 0.63 14.93 -7.80
N PHE A 186 1.86 15.01 -8.30
CA PHE A 186 2.25 16.02 -9.28
C PHE A 186 1.50 15.87 -10.60
N LYS A 187 1.32 14.63 -11.08
CA LYS A 187 0.48 14.36 -12.24
C LYS A 187 -0.95 14.87 -12.03
N ARG A 188 -1.50 14.67 -10.83
CA ARG A 188 -2.86 15.12 -10.52
C ARG A 188 -2.95 16.65 -10.54
N ILE A 189 -2.01 17.33 -9.89
CA ILE A 189 -1.92 18.80 -9.89
C ILE A 189 -1.80 19.32 -11.31
N ALA A 190 -0.95 18.72 -12.15
CA ALA A 190 -0.80 19.13 -13.54
C ALA A 190 -2.13 19.04 -14.33
N LEU A 191 -2.95 18.03 -14.07
CA LEU A 191 -4.20 17.81 -14.79
C LEU A 191 -5.36 18.67 -14.26
N GLU A 192 -5.43 18.89 -12.95
CA GLU A 192 -6.58 19.54 -12.29
C GLU A 192 -6.31 20.99 -11.85
N ALA A 193 -5.06 21.38 -11.62
CA ALA A 193 -4.62 22.71 -11.19
C ALA A 193 -3.25 23.10 -11.81
N PRO A 194 -3.12 23.12 -13.15
CA PRO A 194 -1.84 23.31 -13.85
C PRO A 194 -1.13 24.63 -13.51
N GLU A 195 -1.85 25.66 -13.09
CA GLU A 195 -1.30 26.94 -12.64
C GLU A 195 -0.46 26.81 -11.36
N ARG A 196 -0.70 25.78 -10.54
CA ARG A 196 0.07 25.49 -9.32
C ARG A 196 1.28 24.60 -9.57
N LEU A 197 1.43 24.02 -10.76
CA LEU A 197 2.47 23.05 -11.06
C LEU A 197 3.89 23.64 -10.96
N GLU A 198 4.08 24.90 -11.33
CA GLU A 198 5.40 25.54 -11.28
C GLU A 198 5.92 25.65 -9.84
N GLU A 199 5.02 25.89 -8.88
CA GLU A 199 5.35 25.89 -7.45
C GLU A 199 5.83 24.52 -6.98
N MET A 200 5.46 23.43 -7.66
CA MET A 200 5.79 22.08 -7.25
C MET A 200 7.24 21.70 -7.55
N LYS A 201 7.86 22.41 -8.49
CA LYS A 201 9.26 22.22 -8.89
C LYS A 201 10.25 22.31 -7.73
N GLN A 202 9.95 23.16 -6.74
CA GLN A 202 10.83 23.35 -5.57
C GLN A 202 10.91 22.12 -4.67
N TYR A 203 9.88 21.25 -4.69
CA TYR A 203 9.85 20.06 -3.86
C TYR A 203 10.49 18.87 -4.56
N ASP A 204 10.22 18.72 -5.86
CA ASP A 204 10.78 17.63 -6.65
C ASP A 204 10.84 17.98 -8.15
N GLU A 205 12.04 18.31 -8.63
CA GLU A 205 12.27 18.69 -10.02
C GLU A 205 11.96 17.53 -11.00
N ILE A 206 12.20 16.28 -10.63
CA ILE A 206 11.98 15.13 -11.52
C ILE A 206 10.48 14.82 -11.64
N ALA A 207 9.76 14.82 -10.53
CA ALA A 207 8.31 14.64 -10.53
C ALA A 207 7.61 15.78 -11.27
N PHE A 208 8.13 17.02 -11.17
CA PHE A 208 7.70 18.17 -11.97
C PHE A 208 7.88 17.92 -13.47
N VAL A 209 9.08 17.54 -13.92
CA VAL A 209 9.34 17.22 -15.34
C VAL A 209 8.39 16.12 -15.82
N TYR A 210 8.23 15.06 -15.03
CA TYR A 210 7.29 13.99 -15.34
C TYR A 210 5.87 14.51 -15.52
N ALA A 211 5.39 15.36 -14.61
CA ALA A 211 4.05 15.93 -14.69
C ALA A 211 3.89 16.86 -15.91
N MET A 212 4.90 17.66 -16.25
CA MET A 212 4.94 18.48 -17.48
C MET A 212 4.76 17.63 -18.74
N THR A 213 5.39 16.44 -18.81
CA THR A 213 5.16 15.52 -19.95
C THR A 213 3.71 15.07 -20.06
N LYS A 214 3.03 14.84 -18.94
CA LYS A 214 1.64 14.33 -18.93
C LYS A 214 0.64 15.36 -19.44
N ILE A 215 0.98 16.64 -19.38
CA ILE A 215 0.16 17.73 -19.92
C ILE A 215 0.68 18.27 -21.26
N GLY A 216 1.66 17.59 -21.86
CA GLY A 216 2.21 17.95 -23.17
C GLY A 216 2.96 19.28 -23.20
N ARG A 217 3.50 19.72 -22.04
CA ARG A 217 4.34 20.92 -21.95
C ARG A 217 5.82 20.53 -21.93
N SER A 218 6.67 21.44 -22.41
CA SER A 218 8.12 21.29 -22.40
C SER A 218 8.75 22.32 -21.48
N ILE A 219 9.87 21.94 -20.86
CA ILE A 219 10.82 22.87 -20.22
C ILE A 219 11.88 23.32 -21.24
N SER A 220 12.73 24.28 -20.88
CA SER A 220 13.84 24.71 -21.74
C SER A 220 14.99 23.70 -21.75
N GLU A 221 15.85 23.74 -22.76
CA GLU A 221 17.01 22.85 -22.84
C GLU A 221 18.01 23.11 -21.72
N GLU A 222 18.22 24.38 -21.35
CA GLU A 222 19.09 24.79 -20.25
C GLU A 222 18.58 24.25 -18.91
N GLU A 223 17.27 24.36 -18.68
CA GLU A 223 16.61 23.85 -17.49
C GLU A 223 16.71 22.32 -17.40
N ALA A 224 16.40 21.62 -18.49
CA ALA A 224 16.50 20.17 -18.56
C ALA A 224 17.92 19.68 -18.28
N TRP A 225 18.92 20.38 -18.80
CA TRP A 225 20.31 20.05 -18.54
C TRP A 225 20.70 20.27 -17.07
N LEU A 226 20.20 21.33 -16.43
CA LEU A 226 20.44 21.60 -15.01
C LEU A 226 19.83 20.50 -14.12
N ILE A 227 18.57 20.14 -14.36
CA ILE A 227 17.86 19.09 -13.61
C ILE A 227 18.58 17.75 -13.78
N PHE A 228 19.01 17.42 -15.01
CA PHE A 228 19.73 16.18 -15.27
C PHE A 228 21.03 16.07 -14.47
N LYS A 229 21.84 17.15 -14.43
CA LYS A 229 23.11 17.14 -13.67
C LYS A 229 22.90 16.92 -12.18
N LYS A 230 21.85 17.48 -11.60
CA LYS A 230 21.51 17.26 -10.18
C LYS A 230 21.11 15.81 -9.90
N SER A 231 20.50 15.14 -10.89
CA SER A 231 20.01 13.76 -10.77
C SER A 231 21.06 12.66 -11.03
N ILE A 232 22.34 12.99 -11.26
CA ILE A 232 23.36 12.00 -11.66
C ILE A 232 23.51 10.86 -10.66
N GLY A 233 23.39 11.14 -9.35
CA GLY A 233 23.50 10.13 -8.29
C GLY A 233 22.23 9.28 -8.08
N ASP A 234 21.14 9.58 -8.78
CA ASP A 234 19.86 8.87 -8.68
C ASP A 234 19.59 8.08 -9.96
N SER A 235 20.19 6.90 -10.04
CA SER A 235 20.16 6.06 -11.24
C SER A 235 18.73 5.70 -11.67
N GLN A 236 17.86 5.40 -10.71
CA GLN A 236 16.49 4.96 -10.99
C GLN A 236 15.62 6.11 -11.53
N ARG A 237 15.75 7.33 -10.97
CA ARG A 237 14.93 8.48 -11.39
C ARG A 237 15.51 9.20 -12.60
N ARG A 238 16.81 9.01 -12.90
CA ARG A 238 17.44 9.51 -14.13
C ARG A 238 16.82 8.91 -15.39
N ASP A 239 16.58 7.60 -15.42
CA ASP A 239 15.99 6.95 -16.61
C ASP A 239 14.59 7.51 -16.91
N LEU A 240 13.83 7.85 -15.86
CA LEU A 240 12.56 8.56 -16.00
C LEU A 240 12.73 9.95 -16.63
N LEU A 241 13.75 10.73 -16.22
CA LEU A 241 14.05 12.03 -16.83
C LEU A 241 14.40 11.91 -18.30
N ILE A 242 15.26 10.96 -18.67
CA ILE A 242 15.65 10.72 -20.07
C ILE A 242 14.42 10.40 -20.91
N TRP A 243 13.55 9.51 -20.41
CA TRP A 243 12.28 9.22 -21.05
C TRP A 243 11.43 10.48 -21.22
N CYS A 244 11.33 11.33 -20.18
CA CYS A 244 10.58 12.58 -20.23
C CYS A 244 11.12 13.55 -21.29
N TYR A 245 12.43 13.71 -21.39
CA TYR A 245 13.07 14.57 -22.38
C TYR A 245 12.81 14.09 -23.81
N GLY A 246 12.73 12.77 -24.02
CA GLY A 246 12.26 12.19 -25.27
C GLY A 246 10.83 12.60 -25.61
N GLN A 247 9.91 12.54 -24.64
CA GLN A 247 8.52 12.98 -24.83
C GLN A 247 8.42 14.48 -25.15
N MET A 248 9.28 15.30 -24.54
CA MET A 248 9.37 16.75 -24.76
C MET A 248 10.14 17.15 -26.04
N ARG A 249 10.73 16.18 -26.76
CA ARG A 249 11.56 16.40 -27.96
C ARG A 249 12.82 17.25 -27.72
N LEU A 250 13.43 17.13 -26.53
CA LEU A 250 14.65 17.85 -26.15
C LEU A 250 15.92 17.18 -26.73
N TRP A 251 16.01 17.17 -28.06
CA TRP A 251 17.03 16.41 -28.80
C TRP A 251 18.48 16.81 -28.44
N ALA A 252 18.77 18.11 -28.34
CA ALA A 252 20.12 18.56 -28.01
C ALA A 252 20.56 18.14 -26.61
N VAL A 253 19.64 18.17 -25.64
CA VAL A 253 19.88 17.69 -24.28
C VAL A 253 20.19 16.19 -24.29
N LEU A 254 19.41 15.39 -25.02
CA LEU A 254 19.64 13.95 -25.15
C LEU A 254 20.99 13.62 -25.81
N LEU A 255 21.39 14.36 -26.85
CA LEU A 255 22.73 14.23 -27.45
C LEU A 255 23.84 14.51 -26.43
N ASN A 256 23.69 15.56 -25.62
CA ASN A 256 24.67 15.89 -24.58
C ASN A 256 24.76 14.81 -23.50
N ILE A 257 23.62 14.26 -23.08
CA ILE A 257 23.57 13.12 -22.14
C ILE A 257 24.30 11.92 -22.74
N HIS A 258 23.99 11.56 -23.99
CA HIS A 258 24.60 10.41 -24.66
C HIS A 258 26.12 10.56 -24.81
N ALA A 259 26.59 11.74 -25.21
CA ALA A 259 28.02 12.02 -25.37
C ALA A 259 28.81 11.91 -24.04
N GLN A 260 28.13 12.06 -22.90
CA GLN A 260 28.74 12.02 -21.57
C GLN A 260 28.44 10.72 -20.82
N TYR A 261 27.70 9.78 -21.43
CA TYR A 261 27.12 8.64 -20.75
C TYR A 261 28.15 7.77 -20.03
N GLU A 262 29.29 7.46 -20.67
CA GLU A 262 30.37 6.67 -20.06
C GLU A 262 31.01 7.38 -18.85
N THR A 263 31.23 8.69 -18.95
CA THR A 263 31.78 9.50 -17.85
C THR A 263 30.80 9.57 -16.68
N LEU A 264 29.50 9.65 -16.96
CA LEU A 264 28.44 9.70 -15.96
C LEU A 264 28.29 8.37 -15.22
N VAL A 265 28.34 7.24 -15.93
CA VAL A 265 28.32 5.89 -15.34
C VAL A 265 29.55 5.69 -14.42
N MET A 266 30.74 6.16 -14.82
CA MET A 266 31.92 6.10 -13.95
C MET A 266 31.83 6.98 -12.70
N GLN A 267 31.08 8.08 -12.73
CA GLN A 267 30.84 8.92 -11.55
C GLN A 267 29.90 8.25 -10.55
N GLU A 268 28.91 7.48 -11.01
CA GLU A 268 28.04 6.69 -10.14
C GLU A 268 28.81 5.67 -9.30
N PHE A 269 29.75 4.94 -9.92
CA PHE A 269 30.60 3.97 -9.20
C PHE A 269 31.45 4.63 -8.11
N LYS A 270 31.99 5.83 -8.38
CA LYS A 270 32.78 6.57 -7.37
C LYS A 270 31.94 7.09 -6.20
N ILE A 271 30.68 7.45 -6.44
CA ILE A 271 29.77 7.90 -5.38
C ILE A 271 29.36 6.72 -4.50
N GLN A 272 29.14 5.53 -5.10
CA GLN A 272 28.82 4.30 -4.35
C GLN A 272 30.00 3.78 -3.52
N ASP A 273 31.23 3.84 -4.04
CA ASP A 273 32.45 3.43 -3.30
C ASP A 273 32.79 4.35 -2.12
N ASN A 274 32.48 5.65 -2.21
CA ASN A 274 32.69 6.59 -1.11
C ASN A 274 31.59 6.50 -0.03
N GLY A 275 30.38 6.05 -0.38
CA GLY A 275 29.28 5.86 0.58
C GLY A 275 29.38 4.58 1.43
N GLN A 276 30.27 3.64 1.10
CA GLN A 276 30.52 2.43 1.90
C GLN A 276 31.68 2.59 2.91
N ASN A 277 32.41 3.70 2.89
CA ASN A 277 33.58 3.91 3.76
C ASN A 277 33.30 4.72 5.04
N ASP A 278 32.08 5.22 5.24
CA ASP A 278 31.75 6.09 6.39
C ASP A 278 31.05 5.39 7.57
N ASP A 279 30.79 4.08 7.52
CA ASP A 279 30.16 3.31 8.62
C ASP A 279 31.12 2.45 9.45
N ASN A 280 32.43 2.68 9.38
CA ASN A 280 33.42 1.99 10.23
C ASN A 280 34.32 2.96 10.99
N PHE A 281 33.73 3.92 11.72
CA PHE A 281 34.39 4.56 12.84
C PHE A 281 33.39 4.88 13.96
N TYR A 282 33.14 3.90 14.83
CA TYR A 282 33.25 4.14 16.27
C TYR A 282 33.87 2.94 16.97
N VAL A 283 34.89 3.29 17.75
CA VAL A 283 35.85 2.48 18.49
C VAL A 283 35.29 2.11 19.87
N SER A 284 35.86 1.03 20.43
CA SER A 284 35.92 0.57 21.83
C SER A 284 34.71 -0.08 22.46
#